data_AF-A0A5Q4BYT9-F1
#
_entry.id   AF-A0A5Q4BYT9-F1
#
_cell.length_a   1.000
_cell.length_b   1.000
_cell.length_c   1.000
_cell.angle_alpha   90.00
_cell.angle_beta   90.00
_cell.angle_gamma   90.00
#
_symmetry.space_group_name_H-M   'P 1'
#
loop_
_entity.id
_entity.type
_entity.pdbx_description
1 polymer ?
#
loop_
_entity_poly.entity_id
_entity_poly.type
_entity_poly.pdbx_seq_one_letter_code
_entity_poly.pdbx_strand_id
1 'polypeptide(L)'
;MNSAIEKLLDTVVDGRAEVIRFRQDNLISLHDALRKESAALIAAQEKDTGASKTEIEAEHFLALEAVRHFYESLDFAKELETEYLVAHGRDNPGRRTGAGLVVIRPTTYTRLFSILSPLAAAIAAGSVVALELENTLLQLDTVLRAVLPRALNQNAFCITKEIKDASLLEQAILVDQTNTCPLPAARAHNLVSANAARTVAIVDRTADVEAAAKAITTARFGFGGQSPYAPDLVLVNEYVKRDFFEACSKHATLAFAREAFPRRASDTSSDNTRSAVQEAEDRRLVSSFGSKDFKLVDIKDKNASLLNIKISGRFLPIATSSGLVDSIYTREFENPLLAVYLFASPEAAKYLSQHLPAHISLINRIPYNLLLGPAAPTQHDSAFEFRYSKEMFSVARPQFVERPTGALAKVEQLLAGPSSGGLTPHSLHALALTPLRPTKQPGNSRLGFFEQGFVLGASLIMSVVLPSLAYGTWIGGRRMFDYMLKTRG
;
A
#
# COMPACT_ATOMS: atom_id res chain seq x y z
N MET A 1 11.12 -31.03 17.31
CA MET A 1 10.96 -29.60 17.01
C MET A 1 11.91 -28.82 17.93
N ASN A 2 12.10 -27.51 17.71
CA ASN A 2 12.91 -26.69 18.62
C ASN A 2 12.15 -26.52 19.95
N SER A 3 12.74 -26.90 21.09
CA SER A 3 12.08 -26.87 22.41
C SER A 3 11.50 -25.50 22.78
N ALA A 4 12.07 -24.41 22.25
CA ALA A 4 11.52 -23.07 22.44
C ALA A 4 10.16 -22.87 21.73
N ILE A 5 10.00 -23.42 20.53
CA ILE A 5 8.76 -23.31 19.75
C ILE A 5 7.66 -24.17 20.38
N GLU A 6 7.99 -25.36 20.88
CA GLU A 6 7.05 -26.22 21.62
C GLU A 6 6.42 -25.46 22.80
N LYS A 7 7.23 -24.73 23.60
CA LYS A 7 6.73 -23.88 24.69
C LYS A 7 5.79 -22.76 24.22
N LEU A 8 6.07 -22.17 23.05
CA LEU A 8 5.18 -21.15 22.48
C LEU A 8 3.83 -21.77 22.10
N LEU A 9 3.83 -22.97 21.50
CA LEU A 9 2.60 -23.69 21.16
C LEU A 9 1.81 -24.08 22.42
N ASP A 10 2.48 -24.54 23.48
CA ASP A 10 1.84 -24.83 24.77
C ASP A 10 1.16 -23.57 25.34
N THR A 11 1.80 -22.41 25.21
CA THR A 11 1.26 -21.12 25.68
C THR A 11 0.02 -20.70 24.89
N VAL A 12 -0.03 -21.01 23.60
CA VAL A 12 -1.22 -20.78 22.75
C VAL A 12 -2.36 -21.71 23.17
N VAL A 13 -2.08 -22.98 23.43
CA VAL A 13 -3.08 -23.95 23.90
C VAL A 13 -3.63 -23.58 25.28
N ASP A 14 -2.76 -23.12 26.19
CA ASP A 14 -3.16 -22.65 27.52
C ASP A 14 -3.98 -21.35 27.49
N GLY A 15 -3.96 -20.60 26.38
CA GLY A 15 -4.66 -19.31 26.25
C GLY A 15 -4.00 -18.14 27.02
N ARG A 16 -2.82 -18.35 27.60
CA ARG A 16 -2.12 -17.31 28.39
C ARG A 16 -1.77 -16.07 27.56
N ALA A 17 -1.49 -16.26 26.27
CA ALA A 17 -1.17 -15.18 25.35
C ALA A 17 -2.35 -14.23 25.10
N GLU A 18 -3.60 -14.69 25.29
CA GLU A 18 -4.79 -13.85 25.11
C GLU A 18 -4.99 -12.87 26.28
N VAL A 19 -4.47 -13.21 27.47
CA VAL A 19 -4.65 -12.41 28.68
C VAL A 19 -4.05 -11.01 28.50
N ILE A 20 -4.87 -9.98 28.68
CA ILE A 20 -4.43 -8.59 28.43
C ILE A 20 -3.25 -8.16 29.31
N ARG A 21 -3.19 -8.61 30.57
CA ARG A 21 -2.07 -8.30 31.48
C ARG A 21 -0.78 -8.91 30.98
N PHE A 22 -0.83 -10.15 30.47
CA PHE A 22 0.32 -10.78 29.85
C PHE A 22 0.83 -9.97 28.65
N ARG A 23 -0.07 -9.44 27.81
CA ARG A 23 0.29 -8.57 26.68
C ARG A 23 0.91 -7.25 27.14
N GLN A 24 0.31 -6.58 28.11
CA GLN A 24 0.80 -5.33 28.68
C GLN A 24 2.20 -5.50 29.29
N ASP A 25 2.40 -6.54 30.10
CA ASP A 25 3.68 -6.80 30.77
C ASP A 25 4.82 -7.05 29.76
N ASN A 26 4.54 -7.81 28.69
CA ASN A 26 5.52 -8.05 27.63
C ASN A 26 5.89 -6.74 26.89
N LEU A 27 4.91 -5.89 26.57
CA LEU A 27 5.17 -4.63 25.86
C LEU A 27 5.90 -3.60 26.74
N ILE A 28 5.56 -3.51 28.03
CA ILE A 28 6.26 -2.66 29.01
C ILE A 28 7.72 -3.09 29.12
N SER A 29 7.95 -4.39 29.34
CA SER A 29 9.30 -4.95 29.49
C SER A 29 10.13 -4.78 28.21
N LEU A 30 9.50 -4.97 27.03
CA LEU A 30 10.12 -4.68 25.73
C LEU A 30 10.55 -3.22 25.62
N HIS A 31 9.65 -2.28 25.87
CA HIS A 31 9.94 -0.86 25.78
C HIS A 31 11.05 -0.44 26.75
N ASP A 32 11.01 -0.92 28.00
CA ASP A 32 12.03 -0.60 29.01
C ASP A 32 13.42 -1.14 28.65
N ALA A 33 13.50 -2.35 28.09
CA ALA A 33 14.76 -2.93 27.63
C ALA A 33 15.33 -2.15 26.44
N LEU A 34 14.50 -1.81 25.45
CA LEU A 34 14.90 -1.01 24.29
C LEU A 34 15.38 0.39 24.70
N ARG A 35 14.70 1.02 25.66
CA ARG A 35 15.10 2.33 26.21
C ARG A 35 16.48 2.28 26.86
N LYS A 36 16.75 1.25 27.68
CA LYS A 36 18.05 1.06 28.35
C LYS A 36 19.19 0.84 27.36
N GLU A 37 18.93 0.12 26.28
CA GLU A 37 19.93 -0.28 25.28
C GLU A 37 19.94 0.67 24.06
N SER A 38 19.26 1.81 24.14
CA SER A 38 19.09 2.78 23.03
C SER A 38 20.41 3.19 22.39
N ALA A 39 21.42 3.53 23.20
CA ALA A 39 22.75 3.91 22.72
C ALA A 39 23.44 2.77 21.94
N ALA A 40 23.30 1.52 22.40
CA ALA A 40 23.89 0.36 21.73
C ALA A 40 23.18 0.06 20.40
N LEU A 41 21.85 0.21 20.35
CA LEU A 41 21.05 0.06 19.13
C LEU A 41 21.43 1.09 18.07
N ILE A 42 21.50 2.37 18.44
CA ILE A 42 21.88 3.46 17.51
C ILE A 42 23.31 3.23 16.98
N ALA A 43 24.25 2.89 17.86
CA ALA A 43 25.63 2.60 17.45
C ALA A 43 25.74 1.38 16.51
N ALA A 44 24.87 0.39 16.66
CA ALA A 44 24.79 -0.75 15.75
C ALA A 44 24.20 -0.35 14.38
N GLN A 45 23.12 0.44 14.37
CA GLN A 45 22.50 0.97 13.14
C GLN A 45 23.49 1.84 12.33
N GLU A 46 24.27 2.68 12.99
CA GLU A 46 25.30 3.53 12.36
C GLU A 46 26.37 2.72 11.60
N LYS A 47 26.70 1.52 12.10
CA LYS A 47 27.68 0.64 11.48
C LYS A 47 27.10 -0.20 10.35
N ASP A 48 25.83 -0.57 10.45
CA ASP A 48 25.20 -1.50 9.51
C ASP A 48 24.61 -0.82 8.26
N THR A 49 23.98 0.36 8.40
CA THR A 49 23.12 0.93 7.34
C THR A 49 23.78 2.02 6.50
N GLY A 50 24.87 2.63 6.98
CA GLY A 50 25.51 3.79 6.33
C GLY A 50 24.59 5.03 6.21
N ALA A 51 23.42 5.01 6.85
CA ALA A 51 22.43 6.08 6.83
C ALA A 51 22.89 7.31 7.62
N SER A 52 22.25 8.45 7.39
CA SER A 52 22.52 9.66 8.16
C SER A 52 22.07 9.51 9.61
N LYS A 53 22.69 10.26 10.54
CA LYS A 53 22.32 10.24 11.95
C LYS A 53 20.84 10.55 12.18
N THR A 54 20.30 11.51 11.44
CA THR A 54 18.88 11.88 11.49
C THR A 54 17.94 10.77 11.02
N GLU A 55 18.35 9.99 10.01
CA GLU A 55 17.56 8.85 9.54
C GLU A 55 17.57 7.70 10.55
N ILE A 56 18.72 7.46 11.18
CA ILE A 56 18.88 6.44 12.23
C ILE A 56 18.05 6.82 13.47
N GLU A 57 18.12 8.07 13.90
CA GLU A 57 17.29 8.59 14.99
C GLU A 57 15.80 8.50 14.66
N ALA A 58 15.40 8.79 13.42
CA ALA A 58 14.02 8.65 12.97
C ALA A 58 13.55 7.18 12.98
N GLU A 59 14.39 6.24 12.54
CA GLU A 59 14.10 4.80 12.62
C GLU A 59 13.95 4.34 14.07
N HIS A 60 14.89 4.75 14.93
CA HIS A 60 14.89 4.41 16.35
C HIS A 60 13.62 4.93 17.03
N PHE A 61 13.28 6.21 16.80
CA PHE A 61 12.06 6.81 17.32
C PHE A 61 10.81 6.06 16.85
N LEU A 62 10.64 5.84 15.54
CA LEU A 62 9.45 5.17 15.02
C LEU A 62 9.31 3.73 15.53
N ALA A 63 10.43 3.03 15.77
CA ALA A 63 10.39 1.67 16.28
C ALA A 63 9.93 1.60 17.75
N LEU A 64 10.39 2.52 18.61
CA LEU A 64 9.91 2.62 20.00
C LEU A 64 8.46 3.15 20.04
N GLU A 65 8.13 4.09 19.17
CA GLU A 65 6.78 4.63 19.05
C GLU A 65 5.76 3.58 18.63
N ALA A 66 6.13 2.63 17.75
CA ALA A 66 5.29 1.50 17.40
C ALA A 66 4.96 0.65 18.64
N VAL A 67 5.95 0.33 19.48
CA VAL A 67 5.74 -0.42 20.73
C VAL A 67 4.80 0.34 21.66
N ARG A 68 5.00 1.66 21.80
CA ARG A 68 4.16 2.53 22.63
C ARG A 68 2.72 2.57 22.13
N HIS A 69 2.52 2.75 20.82
CA HIS A 69 1.20 2.77 20.19
C HIS A 69 0.43 1.47 20.46
N PHE A 70 1.06 0.31 20.25
CA PHE A 70 0.41 -0.96 20.49
C PHE A 70 0.12 -1.21 21.97
N TYR A 71 0.95 -0.72 22.89
CA TYR A 71 0.64 -0.75 24.31
C TYR A 71 -0.56 0.14 24.67
N GLU A 72 -0.59 1.38 24.18
CA GLU A 72 -1.67 2.34 24.41
C GLU A 72 -3.01 1.87 23.82
N SER A 73 -2.96 1.00 22.80
CA SER A 73 -4.15 0.35 22.23
C SER A 73 -4.82 -0.67 23.18
N LEU A 74 -4.12 -1.14 24.23
CA LEU A 74 -4.61 -2.14 25.17
C LEU A 74 -5.31 -1.48 26.36
N ASP A 75 -6.65 -1.55 26.37
CA ASP A 75 -7.49 -1.04 27.44
C ASP A 75 -8.10 -2.18 28.26
N PHE A 76 -7.61 -2.35 29.49
CA PHE A 76 -8.05 -3.42 30.40
C PHE A 76 -9.54 -3.35 30.70
N ALA A 77 -10.06 -2.14 30.94
CA ALA A 77 -11.45 -1.97 31.34
C ALA A 77 -12.38 -2.32 30.17
N LYS A 78 -12.06 -1.84 28.96
CA LYS A 78 -12.86 -2.12 27.76
C LYS A 78 -12.82 -3.57 27.34
N GLU A 79 -11.65 -4.23 27.37
CA GLU A 79 -11.56 -5.64 27.01
C GLU A 79 -12.33 -6.52 28.02
N LEU A 80 -12.27 -6.20 29.33
CA LEU A 80 -13.06 -6.89 30.35
C LEU A 80 -14.56 -6.68 30.15
N GLU A 81 -15.01 -5.45 29.87
CA GLU A 81 -16.41 -5.17 29.55
C GLU A 81 -16.87 -5.98 28.32
N THR A 82 -16.04 -6.03 27.29
CA THR A 82 -16.30 -6.76 26.03
C THR A 82 -16.37 -8.28 26.27
N GLU A 83 -15.50 -8.84 27.09
CA GLU A 83 -15.51 -10.26 27.47
C GLU A 83 -16.81 -10.66 28.16
N TYR A 84 -17.32 -9.79 29.04
CA TYR A 84 -18.53 -10.06 29.81
C TYR A 84 -19.83 -9.78 29.05
N LEU A 85 -19.81 -9.25 27.81
CA LEU A 85 -21.03 -8.98 27.03
C LEU A 85 -21.95 -10.20 26.93
N VAL A 86 -21.39 -11.36 26.61
CA VAL A 86 -22.11 -12.63 26.49
C VAL A 86 -22.73 -13.05 27.82
N ALA A 87 -22.01 -12.87 28.93
CA ALA A 87 -22.52 -13.16 30.26
C ALA A 87 -23.71 -12.23 30.64
N HIS A 88 -23.75 -11.02 30.08
CA HIS A 88 -24.86 -10.08 30.20
C HIS A 88 -25.96 -10.27 29.14
N GLY A 89 -25.90 -11.33 28.34
CA GLY A 89 -26.90 -11.62 27.30
C GLY A 89 -26.83 -10.70 26.08
N ARG A 90 -25.68 -10.07 25.82
CA ARG A 90 -25.43 -9.16 24.69
C ARG A 90 -24.50 -9.81 23.67
N ASP A 91 -24.70 -9.47 22.40
CA ASP A 91 -23.83 -9.93 21.33
C ASP A 91 -22.43 -9.31 21.43
N ASN A 92 -21.42 -10.09 21.04
CA ASN A 92 -20.05 -9.66 20.87
C ASN A 92 -19.55 -9.99 19.44
N PRO A 93 -20.02 -9.24 18.43
CA PRO A 93 -19.62 -9.46 17.03
C PRO A 93 -18.16 -9.07 16.77
N GLY A 94 -17.59 -8.23 17.63
CA GLY A 94 -16.22 -7.72 17.51
C GLY A 94 -15.16 -8.61 18.14
N ARG A 95 -15.52 -9.74 18.78
CA ARG A 95 -14.54 -10.59 19.47
C ARG A 95 -13.49 -11.13 18.51
N ARG A 96 -12.23 -10.97 18.89
CA ARG A 96 -11.06 -11.53 18.19
C ARG A 96 -10.13 -12.19 19.20
N THR A 97 -9.43 -13.21 18.76
CA THR A 97 -8.36 -13.88 19.53
C THR A 97 -7.04 -13.78 18.78
N GLY A 98 -5.92 -13.95 19.46
CA GLY A 98 -4.63 -14.08 18.79
C GLY A 98 -4.66 -15.17 17.73
N ALA A 99 -3.90 -14.99 16.66
CA ALA A 99 -3.81 -15.97 15.59
C ALA A 99 -3.04 -17.24 15.98
N GLY A 100 -2.32 -17.22 17.11
CA GLY A 100 -1.47 -18.30 17.56
C GLY A 100 0.00 -17.98 17.34
N LEU A 101 0.72 -18.85 16.62
CA LEU A 101 2.13 -18.66 16.31
C LEU A 101 2.30 -17.69 15.12
N VAL A 102 3.14 -16.67 15.30
CA VAL A 102 3.54 -15.72 14.26
C VAL A 102 5.04 -15.87 14.01
N VAL A 103 5.41 -16.10 12.75
CA VAL A 103 6.81 -16.19 12.32
C VAL A 103 7.19 -14.92 11.58
N ILE A 104 8.21 -14.21 12.05
CA ILE A 104 8.65 -12.94 11.43
C ILE A 104 9.97 -13.14 10.69
N ARG A 105 9.97 -12.83 9.39
CA ARG A 105 11.15 -12.75 8.52
C ARG A 105 11.41 -11.29 8.15
N PRO A 106 12.31 -10.60 8.88
CA PRO A 106 12.52 -9.17 8.71
C PRO A 106 13.40 -8.85 7.49
N THR A 107 13.10 -7.74 6.82
CA THR A 107 13.95 -7.18 5.77
C THR A 107 15.27 -6.60 6.33
N THR A 108 16.23 -6.35 5.46
CA THR A 108 17.49 -5.65 5.79
C THR A 108 17.32 -4.13 5.83
N TYR A 109 16.34 -3.59 5.13
CA TYR A 109 16.05 -2.16 5.10
C TYR A 109 15.32 -1.70 6.37
N THR A 110 15.84 -0.68 7.07
CA THR A 110 15.25 -0.18 8.34
C THR A 110 14.91 -1.33 9.30
N ARG A 111 15.94 -2.14 9.57
CA ARG A 111 15.80 -3.46 10.18
C ARG A 111 15.24 -3.42 11.61
N LEU A 112 15.51 -2.37 12.38
CA LEU A 112 14.99 -2.23 13.74
C LEU A 112 13.47 -2.06 13.72
N PHE A 113 12.98 -1.11 12.91
CA PHE A 113 11.54 -0.87 12.75
C PHE A 113 10.82 -2.09 12.16
N SER A 114 11.45 -2.72 11.16
CA SER A 114 10.96 -3.92 10.48
C SER A 114 10.75 -5.12 11.42
N ILE A 115 11.53 -5.21 12.50
CA ILE A 115 11.37 -6.24 13.53
C ILE A 115 10.35 -5.81 14.58
N LEU A 116 10.50 -4.60 15.14
CA LEU A 116 9.75 -4.18 16.32
C LEU A 116 8.27 -3.90 16.03
N SER A 117 7.94 -3.35 14.85
CA SER A 117 6.56 -3.06 14.50
C SER A 117 5.66 -4.31 14.45
N PRO A 118 5.95 -5.34 13.62
CA PRO A 118 5.14 -6.55 13.60
C PRO A 118 5.22 -7.35 14.91
N LEU A 119 6.35 -7.32 15.62
CA LEU A 119 6.51 -7.97 16.93
C LEU A 119 5.54 -7.38 17.97
N ALA A 120 5.49 -6.04 18.08
CA ALA A 120 4.61 -5.36 19.01
C ALA A 120 3.13 -5.55 18.64
N ALA A 121 2.80 -5.47 17.35
CA ALA A 121 1.46 -5.72 16.84
C ALA A 121 0.96 -7.15 17.15
N ALA A 122 1.83 -8.16 16.95
CA ALA A 122 1.50 -9.56 17.22
C ALA A 122 1.29 -9.83 18.72
N ILE A 123 2.14 -9.28 19.58
CA ILE A 123 1.98 -9.39 21.04
C ILE A 123 0.70 -8.69 21.50
N ALA A 124 0.40 -7.48 20.98
CA ALA A 124 -0.82 -6.77 21.32
C ALA A 124 -2.11 -7.50 20.88
N ALA A 125 -2.03 -8.27 19.80
CA ALA A 125 -3.11 -9.14 19.33
C ALA A 125 -3.30 -10.41 20.18
N GLY A 126 -2.33 -10.76 21.01
CA GLY A 126 -2.36 -11.97 21.84
C GLY A 126 -1.78 -13.20 21.14
N SER A 127 -0.91 -12.97 20.16
CA SER A 127 -0.17 -14.01 19.44
C SER A 127 1.21 -14.20 20.05
N VAL A 128 1.79 -15.39 19.90
CA VAL A 128 3.18 -15.71 20.28
C VAL A 128 4.08 -15.58 19.06
N VAL A 129 5.33 -15.15 19.25
CA VAL A 129 6.20 -14.74 18.15
C VAL A 129 7.50 -15.54 18.09
N ALA A 130 7.78 -16.08 16.92
CA ALA A 130 9.09 -16.63 16.56
C ALA A 130 9.76 -15.68 15.56
N LEU A 131 10.85 -15.05 15.97
CA LEU A 131 11.64 -14.17 15.11
C LEU A 131 12.75 -14.98 14.42
N GLU A 132 12.73 -14.99 13.09
CA GLU A 132 13.82 -15.55 12.29
C GLU A 132 14.91 -14.49 12.15
N LEU A 133 16.04 -14.75 12.79
CA LEU A 133 17.27 -14.02 12.56
C LEU A 133 18.29 -15.00 12.01
N GLU A 134 18.70 -14.80 10.76
CA GLU A 134 19.82 -15.53 10.18
C GLU A 134 21.15 -15.11 10.84
N ASN A 135 22.18 -15.93 10.67
CA ASN A 135 23.53 -15.59 11.10
C ASN A 135 24.13 -14.55 10.14
N THR A 136 23.69 -13.30 10.26
CA THR A 136 24.20 -12.16 9.50
C THR A 136 25.42 -11.55 10.20
N LEU A 137 26.18 -10.72 9.48
CA LEU A 137 27.28 -9.92 10.04
C LEU A 137 26.79 -8.59 10.65
N LEU A 138 25.48 -8.39 10.75
CA LEU A 138 24.87 -7.16 11.24
C LEU A 138 25.07 -7.03 12.74
N GLN A 139 25.61 -5.90 13.19
CA GLN A 139 25.79 -5.62 14.61
C GLN A 139 24.45 -5.47 15.31
N LEU A 140 23.44 -4.95 14.61
CA LEU A 140 22.10 -4.77 15.14
C LEU A 140 21.47 -6.11 15.53
N ASP A 141 21.61 -7.14 14.69
CA ASP A 141 21.10 -8.48 14.99
C ASP A 141 21.79 -9.08 16.22
N THR A 142 23.08 -8.77 16.42
CA THR A 142 23.82 -9.21 17.61
C THR A 142 23.28 -8.58 18.89
N VAL A 143 23.00 -7.27 18.86
CA VAL A 143 22.40 -6.55 20.00
C VAL A 143 20.98 -7.08 20.26
N LEU A 144 20.15 -7.21 19.22
CA LEU A 144 18.77 -7.70 19.35
C LEU A 144 18.69 -9.12 19.90
N ARG A 145 19.61 -10.02 19.52
CA ARG A 145 19.71 -11.37 20.09
C ARG A 145 19.99 -11.37 21.59
N ALA A 146 20.70 -10.37 22.10
CA ALA A 146 20.96 -10.23 23.52
C ALA A 146 19.79 -9.54 24.25
N VAL A 147 19.15 -8.55 23.63
CA VAL A 147 18.11 -7.72 24.27
C VAL A 147 16.75 -8.40 24.28
N LEU A 148 16.25 -8.88 23.13
CA LEU A 148 14.86 -9.34 23.02
C LEU A 148 14.53 -10.54 23.93
N PRO A 149 15.36 -11.59 24.05
CA PRO A 149 15.07 -12.72 24.95
C PRO A 149 15.12 -12.38 26.44
N ARG A 150 15.82 -11.29 26.83
CA ARG A 150 15.80 -10.77 28.21
C ARG A 150 14.57 -9.91 28.47
N ALA A 151 14.08 -9.23 27.43
CA ALA A 151 12.98 -8.29 27.52
C ALA A 151 11.61 -8.98 27.49
N LEU A 152 11.45 -10.00 26.65
CA LEU A 152 10.19 -10.70 26.45
C LEU A 152 10.12 -12.00 27.25
N ASN A 153 8.91 -12.40 27.61
CA ASN A 153 8.68 -13.68 28.28
C ASN A 153 9.02 -14.83 27.31
N GLN A 154 9.71 -15.87 27.80
CA GLN A 154 10.06 -17.06 27.02
C GLN A 154 8.83 -17.82 26.48
N ASN A 155 7.67 -17.60 27.08
CA ASN A 155 6.38 -18.15 26.65
C ASN A 155 5.73 -17.30 25.54
N ALA A 156 6.16 -16.06 25.34
CA ALA A 156 5.64 -15.17 24.31
C ALA A 156 6.54 -15.07 23.08
N PHE A 157 7.85 -15.25 23.26
CA PHE A 157 8.84 -14.92 22.23
C PHE A 157 10.00 -15.91 22.19
N CYS A 158 10.43 -16.25 20.98
CA CYS A 158 11.70 -16.94 20.75
C CYS A 158 12.43 -16.41 19.51
N ILE A 159 13.75 -16.59 19.48
CA ILE A 159 14.58 -16.34 18.29
C ILE A 159 15.01 -17.69 17.72
N THR A 160 14.85 -17.84 16.41
CA THR A 160 15.32 -19.01 15.67
C THR A 160 16.13 -18.57 14.46
N LYS A 161 16.91 -19.49 13.88
CA LYS A 161 17.69 -19.19 12.66
C LYS A 161 16.80 -19.21 11.43
N GLU A 162 16.08 -20.31 11.25
CA GLU A 162 15.18 -20.55 10.12
C GLU A 162 14.18 -21.64 10.52
N ILE A 163 12.92 -21.49 10.12
CA ILE A 163 11.89 -22.53 10.26
C ILE A 163 11.63 -23.14 8.89
N LYS A 164 12.05 -24.41 8.71
CA LYS A 164 11.82 -25.19 7.47
C LYS A 164 10.64 -26.15 7.56
N ASP A 165 10.08 -26.33 8.75
CA ASP A 165 9.00 -27.28 8.97
C ASP A 165 7.70 -26.75 8.33
N ALA A 166 7.28 -27.39 7.24
CA ALA A 166 6.09 -27.00 6.49
C ALA A 166 4.82 -27.12 7.33
N SER A 167 4.74 -28.10 8.24
CA SER A 167 3.56 -28.31 9.09
C SER A 167 3.39 -27.19 10.12
N LEU A 168 4.50 -26.66 10.63
CA LEU A 168 4.51 -25.52 11.53
C LEU A 168 4.17 -24.22 10.80
N LEU A 169 4.75 -24.02 9.61
CA LEU A 169 4.43 -22.88 8.74
C LEU A 169 2.98 -22.90 8.23
N GLU A 170 2.33 -24.06 8.23
CA GLU A 170 0.92 -24.21 7.93
C GLU A 170 -0.01 -23.71 9.03
N GLN A 171 0.41 -23.86 10.28
CA GLN A 171 -0.36 -23.42 11.45
C GLN A 171 -0.07 -21.98 11.85
N ALA A 172 1.09 -21.45 11.44
CA ALA A 172 1.54 -20.12 11.80
C ALA A 172 1.13 -19.05 10.78
N ILE A 173 1.00 -17.80 11.25
CA ILE A 173 1.01 -16.62 10.37
C ILE A 173 2.46 -16.30 10.01
N LEU A 174 2.78 -16.32 8.72
CA LEU A 174 4.09 -15.88 8.23
C LEU A 174 4.06 -14.39 7.89
N VAL A 175 4.90 -13.60 8.54
CA VAL A 175 5.26 -12.23 8.15
C VAL A 175 6.52 -12.32 7.30
N ASP A 176 6.36 -12.31 5.97
CA ASP A 176 7.47 -12.32 5.03
C ASP A 176 7.71 -10.91 4.48
N GLN A 177 8.79 -10.29 4.92
CA GLN A 177 9.24 -8.99 4.43
C GLN A 177 10.36 -9.08 3.40
N THR A 178 10.86 -10.27 3.07
CA THR A 178 11.95 -10.45 2.09
C THR A 178 11.40 -10.83 0.72
N ASN A 179 10.16 -11.30 0.64
CA ASN A 179 9.51 -11.77 -0.59
C ASN A 179 10.32 -12.90 -1.28
N THR A 180 11.06 -13.66 -0.48
CA THR A 180 11.91 -14.77 -0.92
C THR A 180 11.25 -16.12 -0.72
N CYS A 181 10.11 -16.18 -0.02
CA CYS A 181 9.46 -17.44 0.21
C CYS A 181 8.69 -17.92 -1.04
N PRO A 182 9.01 -19.12 -1.57
CA PRO A 182 8.27 -19.73 -2.68
C PRO A 182 6.92 -20.32 -2.24
N LEU A 183 6.56 -20.20 -0.95
CA LEU A 183 5.23 -20.57 -0.48
C LEU A 183 4.21 -19.77 -1.28
N PRO A 184 3.14 -20.41 -1.78
CA PRO A 184 2.13 -19.69 -2.54
C PRO A 184 1.63 -18.54 -1.67
N ALA A 185 1.77 -17.31 -2.17
CA ALA A 185 1.23 -16.07 -1.63
C ALA A 185 -0.32 -16.09 -1.45
N ALA A 186 -0.93 -17.27 -1.55
CA ALA A 186 -2.35 -17.56 -1.67
C ALA A 186 -3.01 -18.01 -0.36
N ARG A 187 -2.28 -18.09 0.76
CA ARG A 187 -2.94 -18.27 2.06
C ARG A 187 -3.38 -16.92 2.59
N ALA A 188 -4.70 -16.75 2.76
CA ALA A 188 -5.34 -15.50 3.17
C ALA A 188 -4.87 -14.92 4.52
N HIS A 189 -4.08 -15.68 5.29
CA HIS A 189 -3.59 -15.30 6.62
C HIS A 189 -2.11 -14.92 6.65
N ASN A 190 -1.36 -15.08 5.53
CA ASN A 190 0.05 -14.70 5.47
C ASN A 190 0.19 -13.20 5.17
N LEU A 191 1.14 -12.56 5.86
CA LEU A 191 1.45 -11.15 5.72
C LEU A 191 2.71 -11.01 4.84
N VAL A 192 2.51 -11.02 3.53
CA VAL A 192 3.62 -10.98 2.56
C VAL A 192 3.78 -9.57 2.01
N SER A 193 4.97 -9.01 2.17
CA SER A 193 5.33 -7.67 1.71
C SER A 193 5.72 -7.72 0.23
N ALA A 194 5.05 -6.95 -0.62
CA ALA A 194 5.32 -6.91 -2.06
C ALA A 194 6.52 -6.00 -2.40
N ASN A 195 7.71 -6.26 -1.85
CA ASN A 195 8.89 -5.40 -2.06
C ASN A 195 9.36 -5.30 -3.52
N ALA A 196 9.03 -6.30 -4.34
CA ALA A 196 9.34 -6.30 -5.77
C ALA A 196 8.35 -5.44 -6.59
N ALA A 197 7.18 -5.09 -6.03
CA ALA A 197 6.22 -4.23 -6.70
C ALA A 197 6.77 -2.80 -6.79
N ARG A 198 6.45 -2.14 -7.91
CA ARG A 198 6.98 -0.82 -8.23
C ARG A 198 6.15 0.29 -7.61
N THR A 199 6.81 1.40 -7.35
CA THR A 199 6.19 2.65 -6.90
C THR A 199 6.36 3.70 -7.99
N VAL A 200 5.27 4.33 -8.43
CA VAL A 200 5.29 5.29 -9.55
C VAL A 200 4.83 6.66 -9.09
N ALA A 201 5.51 7.72 -9.52
CA ALA A 201 5.06 9.09 -9.34
C ALA A 201 4.54 9.64 -10.67
N ILE A 202 3.39 10.31 -10.66
CA ILE A 202 2.80 10.97 -11.82
C ILE A 202 2.71 12.46 -11.54
N VAL A 203 3.28 13.27 -12.41
CA VAL A 203 3.26 14.72 -12.34
C VAL A 203 2.47 15.25 -13.54
N ASP A 204 1.26 15.74 -13.27
CA ASP A 204 0.39 16.34 -14.27
C ASP A 204 0.74 17.81 -14.53
N ARG A 205 0.25 18.36 -15.65
CA ARG A 205 0.38 19.79 -15.99
C ARG A 205 -0.19 20.73 -14.92
N THR A 206 -1.14 20.26 -14.11
CA THR A 206 -1.78 21.05 -13.04
C THR A 206 -1.05 20.97 -11.70
N ALA A 207 0.08 20.26 -11.63
CA ALA A 207 0.86 20.08 -10.42
C ALA A 207 1.64 21.34 -10.02
N ASP A 208 1.89 21.48 -8.71
CA ASP A 208 3.00 22.30 -8.22
C ASP A 208 4.32 21.57 -8.50
N VAL A 209 4.98 21.97 -9.59
CA VAL A 209 6.20 21.32 -10.10
C VAL A 209 7.34 21.38 -9.09
N GLU A 210 7.49 22.49 -8.37
CA GLU A 210 8.57 22.69 -7.40
C GLU A 210 8.36 21.80 -6.17
N ALA A 211 7.13 21.78 -5.63
CA ALA A 211 6.78 20.91 -4.51
C ALA A 211 6.90 19.43 -4.89
N ALA A 212 6.44 19.06 -6.09
CA ALA A 212 6.56 17.70 -6.61
C ALA A 212 8.02 17.27 -6.76
N ALA A 213 8.85 18.11 -7.40
CA ALA A 213 10.28 17.84 -7.59
C ALA A 213 10.99 17.65 -6.24
N LYS A 214 10.75 18.54 -5.27
CA LYS A 214 11.30 18.43 -3.92
C LYS A 214 10.89 17.13 -3.23
N ALA A 215 9.60 16.80 -3.24
CA ALA A 215 9.10 15.60 -2.58
C ALA A 215 9.66 14.32 -3.22
N ILE A 216 9.63 14.21 -4.55
CA ILE A 216 10.07 13.02 -5.29
C ILE A 216 11.59 12.81 -5.13
N THR A 217 12.38 13.87 -5.30
CA THR A 217 13.85 13.77 -5.15
C THR A 217 14.23 13.43 -3.72
N THR A 218 13.63 14.06 -2.72
CA THR A 218 13.91 13.75 -1.31
C THR A 218 13.55 12.30 -0.99
N ALA A 219 12.41 11.81 -1.51
CA ALA A 219 11.97 10.44 -1.29
C ALA A 219 12.88 9.39 -1.93
N ARG A 220 13.39 9.66 -3.15
CA ARG A 220 14.28 8.72 -3.85
C ARG A 220 15.69 8.72 -3.29
N PHE A 221 16.20 9.88 -2.90
CA PHE A 221 17.59 10.02 -2.47
C PHE A 221 17.79 9.79 -0.98
N GLY A 222 16.75 10.00 -0.17
CA GLY A 222 16.73 9.64 1.25
C GLY A 222 16.86 8.14 1.50
N PHE A 223 17.34 7.78 2.68
CA PHE A 223 17.60 6.40 3.12
C PHE A 223 18.40 5.58 2.11
N GLY A 224 19.39 6.19 1.46
CA GLY A 224 20.19 5.51 0.44
C GLY A 224 19.43 5.15 -0.85
N GLY A 225 18.17 5.58 -0.98
CA GLY A 225 17.27 5.10 -2.02
C GLY A 225 16.98 3.60 -1.91
N GLN A 226 16.92 3.05 -0.70
CA GLN A 226 16.59 1.63 -0.48
C GLN A 226 15.13 1.41 -0.06
N SER A 227 14.36 2.50 0.15
CA SER A 227 12.96 2.40 0.54
C SER A 227 12.12 1.68 -0.53
N PRO A 228 11.30 0.68 -0.16
CA PRO A 228 10.35 0.05 -1.08
C PRO A 228 9.38 1.06 -1.71
N TYR A 229 9.02 2.09 -0.94
CA TYR A 229 8.10 3.16 -1.32
C TYR A 229 8.79 4.36 -1.99
N ALA A 230 10.10 4.32 -2.22
CA ALA A 230 10.75 5.32 -3.06
C ALA A 230 10.25 5.19 -4.52
N PRO A 231 10.01 6.32 -5.21
CA PRO A 231 9.52 6.29 -6.59
C PRO A 231 10.57 5.65 -7.50
N ASP A 232 10.16 4.63 -8.24
CA ASP A 232 11.01 3.92 -9.22
C ASP A 232 10.92 4.53 -10.60
N LEU A 233 9.77 5.13 -10.93
CA LEU A 233 9.53 5.80 -12.20
C LEU A 233 8.71 7.06 -11.95
N VAL A 234 9.14 8.16 -12.57
CA VAL A 234 8.36 9.40 -12.60
C VAL A 234 7.82 9.61 -14.00
N LEU A 235 6.50 9.61 -14.15
CA LEU A 235 5.81 9.98 -15.37
C LEU A 235 5.46 11.46 -15.29
N VAL A 236 6.06 12.27 -16.16
CA VAL A 236 5.88 13.72 -16.15
C VAL A 236 5.23 14.16 -17.43
N ASN A 237 4.18 14.98 -17.30
CA ASN A 237 3.52 15.56 -18.44
C ASN A 237 4.51 16.40 -19.28
N GLU A 238 4.47 16.23 -20.60
CA GLU A 238 5.37 16.90 -21.56
C GLU A 238 5.49 18.41 -21.37
N TYR A 239 4.39 19.09 -20.99
CA TYR A 239 4.37 20.55 -20.81
C TYR A 239 5.22 21.01 -19.62
N VAL A 240 5.32 20.20 -18.57
CA VAL A 240 6.04 20.56 -17.32
C VAL A 240 7.35 19.80 -17.17
N LYS A 241 7.68 18.89 -18.09
CA LYS A 241 8.85 18.01 -17.99
C LYS A 241 10.17 18.78 -17.86
N ARG A 242 10.36 19.83 -18.66
CA ARG A 242 11.60 20.61 -18.64
C ARG A 242 11.80 21.30 -17.29
N ASP A 243 10.78 21.99 -16.82
CA ASP A 243 10.81 22.75 -15.58
C ASP A 243 10.92 21.80 -14.37
N PHE A 244 10.26 20.64 -14.43
CA PHE A 244 10.40 19.58 -13.44
C PHE A 244 11.82 19.01 -13.37
N PHE A 245 12.44 18.74 -14.51
CA PHE A 245 13.80 18.21 -14.56
C PHE A 245 14.82 19.22 -13.98
N GLU A 246 14.64 20.51 -14.26
CA GLU A 246 15.46 21.58 -13.68
C GLU A 246 15.25 21.71 -12.16
N ALA A 247 14.01 21.64 -11.68
CA ALA A 247 13.73 21.64 -10.25
C ALA A 247 14.34 20.40 -9.56
N CYS A 248 14.23 19.22 -10.20
CA CYS A 248 14.83 17.99 -9.68
C CYS A 248 16.36 18.08 -9.61
N SER A 249 17.02 18.66 -10.63
CA SER A 249 18.47 18.80 -10.62
C SER A 249 18.95 19.72 -9.49
N LYS A 250 18.24 20.83 -9.24
CA LYS A 250 18.50 21.73 -8.09
C LYS A 250 18.40 20.98 -6.76
N HIS A 251 17.29 20.28 -6.51
CA HIS A 251 17.10 19.54 -5.26
C HIS A 251 18.05 18.36 -5.10
N ALA A 252 18.38 17.66 -6.20
CA ALA A 252 19.37 16.60 -6.19
C ALA A 252 20.76 17.11 -5.81
N THR A 253 21.18 18.26 -6.33
CA THR A 253 22.46 18.89 -5.96
C THR A 253 22.49 19.31 -4.49
N LEU A 254 21.38 19.85 -3.97
CA LEU A 254 21.27 20.20 -2.54
C LEU A 254 21.32 18.97 -1.64
N ALA A 255 20.64 17.89 -2.01
CA ALA A 255 20.68 16.63 -1.28
C ALA A 255 22.10 16.04 -1.26
N PHE A 256 22.77 16.04 -2.41
CA PHE A 256 24.15 15.59 -2.53
C PHE A 256 25.11 16.42 -1.66
N ALA A 257 24.96 17.75 -1.65
CA ALA A 257 25.81 18.63 -0.85
C ALA A 257 25.64 18.43 0.68
N ARG A 258 24.45 18.01 1.13
CA ARG A 258 24.18 17.71 2.55
C ARG A 258 24.82 16.41 3.02
N GLU A 259 24.96 15.43 2.12
CA GLU A 259 25.60 14.16 2.42
C GLU A 259 27.11 14.25 2.17
N ALA A 260 27.86 14.78 3.13
CA ALA A 260 29.31 14.97 3.02
C ALA A 260 30.13 13.68 2.80
N PHE A 261 29.54 12.48 2.93
CA PHE A 261 30.19 11.20 2.68
C PHE A 261 29.20 10.14 2.20
N PRO A 262 29.28 9.62 0.96
CA PRO A 262 28.57 8.41 0.60
C PRO A 262 29.29 7.23 1.26
N ARG A 263 28.83 6.82 2.45
CA ARG A 263 29.34 5.60 3.10
C ARG A 263 28.60 4.40 2.53
N ARG A 264 29.36 3.55 1.84
CA ARG A 264 28.91 2.34 1.18
C ARG A 264 28.25 1.37 2.18
N ALA A 265 26.97 1.11 2.00
CA ALA A 265 26.47 -0.26 2.06
C ALA A 265 26.34 -0.72 0.60
N SER A 266 27.29 -1.54 0.12
CA SER A 266 27.17 -2.18 -1.20
C SER A 266 26.01 -3.17 -1.12
N ASP A 267 24.89 -2.82 -1.73
CA ASP A 267 23.75 -3.72 -1.90
C ASP A 267 23.75 -4.21 -3.35
N THR A 268 23.76 -5.53 -3.54
CA THR A 268 23.67 -6.21 -4.84
C THR A 268 22.54 -5.65 -5.71
N SER A 269 21.43 -5.22 -5.09
CA SER A 269 20.27 -4.64 -5.79
C SER A 269 20.60 -3.29 -6.44
N SER A 270 21.45 -2.48 -5.79
CA SER A 270 21.91 -1.20 -6.32
C SER A 270 22.89 -1.38 -7.47
N ASP A 271 23.72 -2.43 -7.44
CA ASP A 271 24.65 -2.77 -8.52
C ASP A 271 23.92 -3.25 -9.79
N ASN A 272 22.83 -4.01 -9.63
CA ASN A 272 21.96 -4.39 -10.75
C ASN A 272 21.33 -3.18 -11.43
N THR A 273 20.77 -2.26 -10.63
CA THR A 273 20.15 -1.02 -11.12
C THR A 273 21.18 -0.17 -11.87
N ARG A 274 22.36 -0.01 -11.28
CA ARG A 274 23.48 0.72 -11.85
C ARG A 274 23.91 0.15 -13.21
N SER A 275 24.00 -1.17 -13.32
CA SER A 275 24.36 -1.85 -14.56
C SER A 275 23.31 -1.63 -15.64
N ALA A 276 22.02 -1.69 -15.29
CA ALA A 276 20.92 -1.38 -16.20
C ALA A 276 20.93 0.09 -16.68
N VAL A 277 21.28 1.04 -15.80
CA VAL A 277 21.44 2.45 -16.17
C VAL A 277 22.61 2.63 -17.15
N GLN A 278 23.75 1.98 -16.90
CA GLN A 278 24.91 2.04 -17.79
C GLN A 278 24.59 1.46 -19.18
N GLU A 279 23.93 0.30 -19.23
CA GLU A 279 23.50 -0.31 -20.50
C GLU A 279 22.56 0.61 -21.28
N ALA A 280 21.63 1.29 -20.60
CA ALA A 280 20.71 2.22 -21.23
C ALA A 280 21.41 3.50 -21.74
N GLU A 281 22.44 3.98 -21.02
CA GLU A 281 23.30 5.10 -21.43
C GLU A 281 24.10 4.73 -22.69
N ASP A 282 24.73 3.55 -22.70
CA ASP A 282 25.53 3.06 -23.83
C ASP A 282 24.71 2.91 -25.11
N ARG A 283 23.45 2.47 -24.98
CA ARG A 283 22.49 2.37 -26.10
C ARG A 283 21.85 3.71 -26.49
N ARG A 284 22.21 4.82 -25.84
CA ARG A 284 21.64 6.18 -26.05
C ARG A 284 20.11 6.25 -25.86
N LEU A 285 19.54 5.35 -25.07
CA LEU A 285 18.11 5.32 -24.77
C LEU A 285 17.73 6.34 -23.69
N VAL A 286 18.73 6.78 -22.90
CA VAL A 286 18.56 7.72 -21.79
C VAL A 286 19.63 8.80 -21.81
N SER A 287 19.32 9.93 -21.17
CA SER A 287 20.28 10.99 -20.85
C SER A 287 20.36 11.11 -19.34
N SER A 288 21.55 11.03 -18.75
CA SER A 288 21.71 11.11 -17.30
C SER A 288 22.39 12.40 -16.85
N PHE A 289 22.06 12.82 -15.64
CA PHE A 289 22.67 13.94 -14.95
C PHE A 289 23.01 13.51 -13.52
N GLY A 290 24.28 13.62 -13.14
CA GLY A 290 24.73 13.36 -11.77
C GLY A 290 26.03 12.55 -11.69
N SER A 291 26.30 12.03 -10.49
CA SER A 291 27.50 11.25 -10.17
C SER A 291 27.25 9.75 -10.35
N LYS A 292 28.29 8.95 -10.09
CA LYS A 292 28.31 7.50 -10.25
C LYS A 292 27.18 6.77 -9.51
N ASP A 293 26.84 7.24 -8.31
CA ASP A 293 25.86 6.62 -7.41
C ASP A 293 24.66 7.54 -7.12
N PHE A 294 24.55 8.67 -7.83
CA PHE A 294 23.44 9.63 -7.72
C PHE A 294 23.11 10.15 -9.12
N LYS A 295 22.06 9.63 -9.76
CA LYS A 295 21.70 10.05 -11.13
C LYS A 295 20.21 10.35 -11.30
N LEU A 296 19.93 11.46 -11.96
CA LEU A 296 18.67 11.71 -12.65
C LEU A 296 18.79 11.11 -14.05
N VAL A 297 17.81 10.32 -14.48
CA VAL A 297 17.82 9.64 -15.78
C VAL A 297 16.62 10.08 -16.60
N ASP A 298 16.83 10.90 -17.61
CA ASP A 298 15.81 11.28 -18.58
C ASP A 298 15.66 10.19 -19.64
N ILE A 299 14.50 9.52 -19.66
CA ILE A 299 14.19 8.45 -20.59
C ILE A 299 13.63 9.05 -21.88
N LYS A 300 14.32 8.79 -23.00
CA LYS A 300 13.93 9.26 -24.33
C LYS A 300 13.13 8.22 -25.11
N ASP A 301 13.48 6.94 -24.95
CA ASP A 301 12.83 5.84 -25.66
C ASP A 301 11.96 4.99 -24.71
N LYS A 302 10.79 4.58 -25.19
CA LYS A 302 9.85 3.69 -24.47
C LYS A 302 10.38 2.25 -24.34
N ASN A 303 11.41 1.87 -25.11
CA ASN A 303 12.04 0.55 -25.08
C ASN A 303 13.10 0.37 -23.98
N ALA A 304 13.34 1.37 -23.14
CA ALA A 304 14.32 1.27 -22.06
C ALA A 304 13.88 0.25 -21.00
N SER A 305 14.76 -0.69 -20.65
CA SER A 305 14.54 -1.71 -19.61
C SER A 305 14.25 -1.09 -18.23
N LEU A 306 14.80 0.11 -17.97
CA LEU A 306 14.57 0.90 -16.76
C LEU A 306 13.09 1.20 -16.49
N LEU A 307 12.24 1.16 -17.51
CA LEU A 307 10.81 1.41 -17.37
C LEU A 307 10.05 0.27 -16.70
N ASN A 308 10.63 -0.94 -16.64
CA ASN A 308 9.95 -2.15 -16.17
C ASN A 308 10.57 -2.76 -14.91
N ILE A 309 11.77 -2.33 -14.50
CA ILE A 309 12.46 -2.88 -13.33
C ILE A 309 12.13 -2.11 -12.04
N LYS A 310 12.29 -2.77 -10.89
CA LYS A 310 12.33 -2.13 -9.58
C LYS A 310 13.69 -1.45 -9.41
N ILE A 311 13.70 -0.20 -8.93
CA ILE A 311 14.92 0.59 -8.81
C ILE A 311 15.36 0.66 -7.37
N SER A 312 16.60 0.24 -7.13
CA SER A 312 17.27 0.33 -5.85
C SER A 312 18.47 1.27 -5.94
N GLY A 313 18.67 2.05 -4.88
CA GLY A 313 19.66 3.11 -4.83
C GLY A 313 19.12 4.47 -5.27
N ARG A 314 20.06 5.39 -5.50
CA ARG A 314 19.82 6.81 -5.75
C ARG A 314 19.77 7.11 -7.25
N PHE A 315 18.86 6.42 -7.94
CA PHE A 315 18.58 6.62 -9.36
C PHE A 315 17.13 7.06 -9.51
N LEU A 316 16.87 8.15 -10.24
CA LEU A 316 15.52 8.64 -10.50
C LEU A 316 15.26 8.73 -12.00
N PRO A 317 14.63 7.71 -12.61
CA PRO A 317 14.20 7.78 -13.99
C PRO A 317 12.93 8.60 -14.17
N ILE A 318 12.96 9.46 -15.17
CA ILE A 318 11.91 10.39 -15.55
C ILE A 318 11.52 10.09 -16.99
N ALA A 319 10.26 9.77 -17.23
CA ALA A 319 9.71 9.52 -18.55
C ALA A 319 8.61 10.54 -18.87
N THR A 320 8.44 10.83 -20.16
CA THR A 320 7.38 11.74 -20.63
C THR A 320 6.03 11.01 -20.70
N SER A 321 4.97 11.70 -20.29
CA SER A 321 3.59 11.36 -20.63
C SER A 321 2.93 12.52 -21.40
N SER A 322 2.09 12.20 -22.38
CA SER A 322 1.34 13.19 -23.17
C SER A 322 0.06 13.64 -22.47
N GLY A 323 -0.50 12.80 -21.58
CA GLY A 323 -1.72 13.13 -20.82
C GLY A 323 -2.08 12.10 -19.76
N LEU A 324 -3.19 12.34 -19.06
CA LEU A 324 -3.68 11.47 -17.98
C LEU A 324 -3.96 10.05 -18.47
N VAL A 325 -4.65 9.93 -19.61
CA VAL A 325 -4.98 8.65 -20.24
C VAL A 325 -3.71 7.90 -20.66
N ASP A 326 -2.75 8.61 -21.27
CA ASP A 326 -1.46 8.05 -21.66
C ASP A 326 -0.69 7.49 -20.46
N SER A 327 -0.71 8.19 -19.31
CA SER A 327 -0.07 7.71 -18.08
C SER A 327 -0.67 6.42 -17.51
N ILE A 328 -1.93 6.12 -17.84
CA ILE A 328 -2.64 4.90 -17.43
C ILE A 328 -2.43 3.77 -18.45
N TYR A 329 -2.65 4.04 -19.75
CA TYR A 329 -2.79 2.99 -20.77
C TYR A 329 -1.49 2.67 -21.51
N THR A 330 -0.55 3.61 -21.62
CA THR A 330 0.73 3.35 -22.31
C THR A 330 1.66 2.46 -21.50
N ARG A 331 1.33 2.26 -20.22
CA ARG A 331 2.03 1.35 -19.32
C ARG A 331 1.05 0.30 -18.87
N GLU A 332 1.09 -0.88 -19.50
CA GLU A 332 0.42 -2.05 -18.95
C GLU A 332 1.08 -2.37 -17.60
N PHE A 333 0.45 -1.89 -16.54
CA PHE A 333 0.78 -2.31 -15.19
C PHE A 333 0.21 -3.72 -15.01
N GLU A 334 0.96 -4.74 -15.47
CA GLU A 334 0.56 -6.15 -15.37
C GLU A 334 0.22 -6.55 -13.91
N ASN A 335 0.91 -5.94 -12.95
CA ASN A 335 0.70 -6.12 -11.52
C ASN A 335 0.36 -4.79 -10.84
N PRO A 336 -0.45 -4.80 -9.76
CA PRO A 336 -0.74 -3.61 -9.00
C PRO A 336 0.55 -2.98 -8.45
N LEU A 337 0.63 -1.66 -8.53
CA LEU A 337 1.73 -0.87 -7.99
C LEU A 337 1.68 -0.88 -6.46
N LEU A 338 2.85 -0.87 -5.82
CA LEU A 338 2.94 -0.81 -4.36
C LEU A 338 2.38 0.52 -3.83
N ALA A 339 2.78 1.62 -4.46
CA ALA A 339 2.19 2.92 -4.24
C ALA A 339 2.22 3.77 -5.52
N VAL A 340 1.28 4.71 -5.59
CA VAL A 340 1.26 5.75 -6.62
C VAL A 340 1.22 7.12 -5.97
N TYR A 341 2.14 7.98 -6.36
CA TYR A 341 2.18 9.39 -5.95
C TYR A 341 1.63 10.26 -7.08
N LEU A 342 0.49 10.90 -6.83
CA LEU A 342 -0.24 11.70 -7.80
C LEU A 342 -0.04 13.19 -7.48
N PHE A 343 0.81 13.86 -8.24
CA PHE A 343 0.96 15.31 -8.20
C PHE A 343 0.10 15.93 -9.29
N ALA A 344 -1.06 16.45 -8.90
CA ALA A 344 -2.05 17.03 -9.80
C ALA A 344 -3.11 17.82 -9.01
N SER A 345 -3.99 18.53 -9.73
CA SER A 345 -5.24 19.04 -9.16
C SER A 345 -6.10 17.90 -8.58
N PRO A 346 -6.93 18.15 -7.54
CA PRO A 346 -7.73 17.10 -6.90
C PRO A 346 -8.66 16.33 -7.86
N GLU A 347 -9.18 16.98 -8.90
CA GLU A 347 -10.05 16.36 -9.90
C GLU A 347 -9.28 15.36 -10.78
N ALA A 348 -8.10 15.75 -11.26
CA ALA A 348 -7.23 14.88 -12.03
C ALA A 348 -6.68 13.73 -11.18
N ALA A 349 -6.27 14.02 -9.94
CA ALA A 349 -5.80 13.01 -9.00
C ALA A 349 -6.88 11.99 -8.67
N LYS A 350 -8.15 12.41 -8.50
CA LYS A 350 -9.29 11.50 -8.33
C LYS A 350 -9.38 10.54 -9.52
N TYR A 351 -9.39 11.05 -10.74
CA TYR A 351 -9.46 10.22 -11.95
C TYR A 351 -8.32 9.20 -12.01
N LEU A 352 -7.07 9.64 -11.83
CA LEU A 352 -5.90 8.76 -11.84
C LEU A 352 -6.00 7.68 -10.75
N SER A 353 -6.37 8.05 -9.53
CA SER A 353 -6.47 7.11 -8.41
C SER A 353 -7.55 6.04 -8.58
N GLN A 354 -8.58 6.31 -9.40
CA GLN A 354 -9.65 5.35 -9.68
C GLN A 354 -9.29 4.35 -10.78
N HIS A 355 -8.36 4.71 -11.66
CA HIS A 355 -8.03 3.92 -12.85
C HIS A 355 -6.66 3.24 -12.80
N LEU A 356 -5.75 3.70 -11.95
CA LEU A 356 -4.45 3.05 -11.75
C LEU A 356 -4.56 1.91 -10.72
N PRO A 357 -4.12 0.69 -11.07
CA PRO A 357 -4.08 -0.40 -10.10
C PRO A 357 -2.92 -0.17 -9.13
N ALA A 358 -3.23 0.29 -7.92
CA ALA A 358 -2.25 0.53 -6.86
C ALA A 358 -2.80 0.17 -5.49
N HIS A 359 -1.96 -0.37 -4.62
CA HIS A 359 -2.34 -0.67 -3.24
C HIS A 359 -2.56 0.60 -2.41
N ILE A 360 -1.78 1.65 -2.67
CA ILE A 360 -1.89 2.94 -1.97
C ILE A 360 -1.77 4.08 -3.00
N SER A 361 -2.71 5.02 -2.98
CA SER A 361 -2.65 6.26 -3.76
C SER A 361 -2.48 7.46 -2.85
N LEU A 362 -1.45 8.27 -3.08
CA LEU A 362 -1.14 9.46 -2.29
C LEU A 362 -1.14 10.69 -3.19
N ILE A 363 -1.88 11.72 -2.79
CA ILE A 363 -2.11 12.92 -3.61
C ILE A 363 -1.29 14.08 -3.07
N ASN A 364 -0.49 14.71 -3.94
CA ASN A 364 0.33 15.91 -3.70
C ASN A 364 1.30 15.83 -2.52
N ARG A 365 1.63 14.62 -2.04
CA ARG A 365 2.57 14.42 -0.93
C ARG A 365 3.24 13.05 -0.98
N ILE A 366 4.49 13.00 -0.52
CA ILE A 366 5.20 11.77 -0.18
C ILE A 366 5.54 11.85 1.31
N PRO A 367 4.87 11.08 2.17
CA PRO A 367 5.04 11.19 3.61
C PRO A 367 6.25 10.37 4.06
N TYR A 368 7.13 10.97 4.88
CA TYR A 368 8.40 10.35 5.29
C TYR A 368 8.22 9.06 6.10
N ASN A 369 7.13 8.95 6.87
CA ASN A 369 6.80 7.73 7.59
C ASN A 369 6.56 6.56 6.63
N LEU A 370 6.13 6.80 5.38
CA LEU A 370 5.94 5.74 4.38
C LEU A 370 7.29 5.23 3.84
N LEU A 371 8.30 6.11 3.81
CA LEU A 371 9.63 5.75 3.33
C LEU A 371 10.37 4.85 4.32
N LEU A 372 10.11 5.00 5.62
CA LEU A 372 10.69 4.19 6.69
C LEU A 372 9.91 2.88 6.87
N GLY A 373 10.61 1.75 6.88
CA GLY A 373 10.02 0.44 7.11
C GLY A 373 9.83 -0.43 5.87
N PRO A 374 9.33 -1.67 6.06
CA PRO A 374 9.07 -2.59 4.96
C PRO A 374 7.85 -2.15 4.14
N ALA A 375 7.67 -2.76 2.96
CA ALA A 375 6.41 -2.64 2.25
C ALA A 375 5.27 -3.20 3.12
N ALA A 376 4.11 -2.56 3.11
CA ALA A 376 2.93 -3.07 3.81
C ALA A 376 2.47 -4.39 3.18
N PRO A 377 1.91 -5.33 3.98
CA PRO A 377 1.24 -6.50 3.45
C PRO A 377 0.08 -6.11 2.53
N THR A 378 -0.10 -6.83 1.42
CA THR A 378 -1.10 -6.49 0.39
C THR A 378 -2.45 -7.20 0.58
N GLN A 379 -2.51 -8.23 1.42
CA GLN A 379 -3.69 -9.05 1.66
C GLN A 379 -4.69 -8.43 2.65
N HIS A 380 -4.32 -7.34 3.33
CA HIS A 380 -5.10 -6.70 4.37
C HIS A 380 -5.27 -5.20 4.10
N ASP A 381 -6.22 -4.59 4.83
CA ASP A 381 -6.40 -3.15 4.81
C ASP A 381 -5.09 -2.42 5.13
N SER A 382 -4.83 -1.31 4.42
CA SER A 382 -3.57 -0.60 4.54
C SER A 382 -3.41 0.05 5.93
N ALA A 383 -2.57 -0.54 6.78
CA ALA A 383 -2.14 0.07 8.03
C ALA A 383 -1.07 1.13 7.76
N PHE A 384 -1.51 2.36 7.50
CA PHE A 384 -0.65 3.45 7.01
C PHE A 384 0.43 3.89 8.02
N GLU A 385 0.14 3.85 9.32
CA GLU A 385 0.99 4.42 10.37
C GLU A 385 2.21 3.55 10.67
N PHE A 386 2.00 2.29 11.07
CA PHE A 386 3.07 1.37 11.51
C PHE A 386 3.24 0.13 10.61
N ARG A 387 2.64 0.09 9.41
CA ARG A 387 2.60 -1.06 8.45
C ARG A 387 1.78 -2.26 8.89
N TYR A 388 1.56 -2.43 10.19
CA TYR A 388 0.83 -3.54 10.75
C TYR A 388 -0.27 -3.06 11.69
N SER A 389 -1.31 -3.88 11.86
CA SER A 389 -2.37 -3.64 12.84
C SER A 389 -2.63 -4.89 13.69
N LYS A 390 -3.33 -4.71 14.82
CA LYS A 390 -3.71 -5.82 15.72
C LYS A 390 -4.59 -6.85 15.00
N GLU A 391 -5.42 -6.40 14.06
CA GLU A 391 -6.37 -7.21 13.31
C GLU A 391 -5.66 -8.22 12.40
N MET A 392 -4.51 -7.86 11.84
CA MET A 392 -3.69 -8.72 10.99
C MET A 392 -3.14 -9.95 11.74
N PHE A 393 -2.97 -9.83 13.06
CA PHE A 393 -2.43 -10.89 13.92
C PHE A 393 -3.51 -11.54 14.81
N SER A 394 -4.78 -11.36 14.48
CA SER A 394 -5.89 -11.91 15.23
C SER A 394 -6.94 -12.54 14.33
N VAL A 395 -7.67 -13.51 14.86
CA VAL A 395 -8.74 -14.24 14.17
C VAL A 395 -10.08 -13.82 14.77
N ALA A 396 -11.05 -13.50 13.91
CA ALA A 396 -12.41 -13.18 14.34
C ALA A 396 -13.09 -14.41 14.94
N ARG A 397 -13.62 -14.25 16.16
CA ARG A 397 -14.40 -15.28 16.87
C ARG A 397 -15.64 -14.63 17.49
N PRO A 398 -16.56 -14.09 16.67
CA PRO A 398 -17.73 -13.38 17.15
C PRO A 398 -18.63 -14.30 17.97
N GLN A 399 -19.34 -13.73 18.94
CA GLN A 399 -20.28 -14.44 19.79
C GLN A 399 -21.64 -13.77 19.69
N PHE A 400 -22.69 -14.56 19.50
CA PHE A 400 -24.07 -14.08 19.39
C PHE A 400 -24.93 -14.82 20.41
N VAL A 401 -25.67 -14.06 21.21
CA VAL A 401 -26.57 -14.54 22.28
C VAL A 401 -27.97 -13.95 22.10
N GLU A 402 -28.08 -12.76 21.53
CA GLU A 402 -29.34 -12.09 21.27
C GLU A 402 -30.15 -12.84 20.21
N ARG A 403 -31.47 -12.81 20.34
CA ARG A 403 -32.35 -13.41 19.33
C ARG A 403 -32.27 -12.60 18.04
N PRO A 404 -32.31 -13.26 16.87
CA PRO A 404 -32.30 -12.55 15.60
C PRO A 404 -33.48 -11.58 15.53
N THR A 405 -33.24 -10.39 14.98
CA THR A 405 -34.28 -9.35 14.80
C THR A 405 -34.61 -9.15 13.32
N GLY A 406 -35.70 -8.42 13.04
CA GLY A 406 -36.07 -8.04 11.68
C GLY A 406 -36.51 -9.22 10.80
N ALA A 407 -35.86 -9.39 9.65
CA ALA A 407 -36.22 -10.43 8.68
C ALA A 407 -35.99 -11.84 9.23
N LEU A 408 -34.87 -12.06 9.93
CA LEU A 408 -34.51 -13.36 10.48
C LEU A 408 -35.49 -13.82 11.57
N ALA A 409 -35.96 -12.89 12.42
CA ALA A 409 -37.01 -13.16 13.42
C ALA A 409 -38.31 -13.66 12.78
N LYS A 410 -38.72 -13.03 11.66
CA LYS A 410 -39.96 -13.40 10.95
C LYS A 410 -39.84 -14.78 10.29
N VAL A 411 -38.64 -15.14 9.82
CA VAL A 411 -38.36 -16.48 9.30
C VAL A 411 -38.42 -17.52 10.41
N GLU A 412 -37.83 -17.23 11.57
CA GLU A 412 -37.89 -18.13 12.74
C GLU A 412 -39.33 -18.37 13.19
N GLN A 413 -40.15 -17.32 13.23
CA GLN A 413 -41.59 -17.42 13.54
C GLN A 413 -42.36 -18.26 12.52
N LEU A 414 -42.03 -18.17 11.23
CA LEU A 414 -42.65 -19.00 10.20
C LEU A 414 -42.29 -20.48 10.37
N LEU A 415 -41.03 -20.78 10.68
CA LEU A 415 -40.50 -22.14 10.80
C LEU A 415 -40.88 -22.81 12.13
N ALA A 416 -41.09 -22.04 13.21
CA ALA A 416 -41.47 -22.53 14.54
C ALA A 416 -42.92 -23.07 14.63
N GLY A 417 -43.71 -22.95 13.56
CA GLY A 417 -45.07 -23.49 13.47
C GLY A 417 -46.16 -22.55 13.99
N PRO A 418 -47.44 -22.94 13.85
CA PRO A 418 -48.61 -22.05 13.93
C PRO A 418 -48.91 -21.46 15.32
N SER A 419 -48.16 -21.83 16.36
CA SER A 419 -48.41 -21.41 17.74
C SER A 419 -47.73 -20.10 18.17
N SER A 420 -46.88 -19.48 17.34
CA SER A 420 -46.01 -18.37 17.79
C SER A 420 -46.13 -17.01 17.08
N GLY A 421 -47.11 -16.82 16.19
CA GLY A 421 -47.43 -15.49 15.64
C GLY A 421 -48.00 -15.59 14.24
N GLY A 422 -49.11 -14.89 13.97
CA GLY A 422 -49.94 -15.02 12.77
C GLY A 422 -49.31 -14.58 11.42
N LEU A 423 -48.01 -14.77 11.22
CA LEU A 423 -47.31 -14.59 9.96
C LEU A 423 -47.55 -15.79 9.05
N THR A 424 -48.21 -15.53 7.92
CA THR A 424 -48.46 -16.54 6.89
C THR A 424 -47.33 -16.54 5.84
N PRO A 425 -47.05 -17.68 5.17
CA PRO A 425 -46.09 -17.73 4.06
C PRO A 425 -46.35 -16.66 2.98
N HIS A 426 -47.63 -16.35 2.76
CA HIS A 426 -48.06 -15.36 1.77
C HIS A 426 -47.64 -13.93 2.14
N SER A 427 -47.72 -13.56 3.43
CA SER A 427 -47.30 -12.24 3.92
C SER A 427 -45.79 -12.01 3.81
N LEU A 428 -44.99 -13.06 4.04
CA LEU A 428 -43.55 -13.03 3.85
C LEU A 428 -43.17 -12.97 2.38
N HIS A 429 -43.89 -13.69 1.53
CA HIS A 429 -43.72 -13.61 0.08
C HIS A 429 -44.02 -12.19 -0.44
N ALA A 430 -45.08 -11.55 0.04
CA ALA A 430 -45.39 -10.16 -0.30
C ALA A 430 -44.29 -9.18 0.15
N LEU A 431 -43.71 -9.37 1.34
CA LEU A 431 -42.56 -8.59 1.82
C LEU A 431 -41.30 -8.83 0.98
N ALA A 432 -41.04 -10.06 0.55
CA ALA A 432 -39.90 -10.38 -0.30
C ALA A 432 -40.01 -9.74 -1.70
N LEU A 433 -41.23 -9.57 -2.20
CA LEU A 433 -41.51 -8.94 -3.49
C LEU A 433 -41.56 -7.41 -3.43
N THR A 434 -41.34 -6.78 -2.27
CA THR A 434 -41.31 -5.31 -2.22
C THR A 434 -40.12 -4.79 -3.05
N PRO A 435 -40.35 -3.88 -4.00
CA PRO A 435 -39.27 -3.35 -4.82
C PRO A 435 -38.25 -2.60 -3.95
N LEU A 436 -36.97 -2.71 -4.31
CA LEU A 436 -35.91 -1.94 -3.66
C LEU A 436 -36.22 -0.44 -3.77
N ARG A 437 -35.74 0.33 -2.79
CA ARG A 437 -35.91 1.79 -2.81
C ARG A 437 -35.30 2.34 -4.11
N PRO A 438 -36.00 3.23 -4.84
CA PRO A 438 -35.45 3.82 -6.05
C PRO A 438 -34.16 4.55 -5.68
N THR A 439 -33.14 4.47 -6.53
CA THR A 439 -31.79 4.95 -6.26
C THR A 439 -31.68 6.47 -6.08
N LYS A 440 -32.80 7.22 -6.13
CA LYS A 440 -32.88 8.69 -6.14
C LYS A 440 -31.90 9.35 -7.13
N GLN A 441 -31.35 8.57 -8.07
CA GLN A 441 -30.54 9.10 -9.14
C GLN A 441 -31.48 9.95 -9.99
N PRO A 442 -31.15 11.24 -10.22
CA PRO A 442 -31.92 12.04 -11.14
C PRO A 442 -31.96 11.27 -12.47
N GLY A 443 -33.16 11.08 -13.02
CA GLY A 443 -33.31 10.35 -14.28
C GLY A 443 -32.32 10.88 -15.30
N ASN A 444 -31.64 9.97 -16.01
CA ASN A 444 -30.55 10.22 -16.96
C ASN A 444 -31.06 10.97 -18.22
N SER A 445 -31.64 12.14 -17.98
CA SER A 445 -32.29 13.05 -18.94
C SER A 445 -31.33 14.13 -19.43
N ARG A 446 -30.14 14.20 -18.83
CA ARG A 446 -29.02 14.99 -19.34
C ARG A 446 -28.19 14.08 -20.23
N LEU A 447 -28.02 14.48 -21.50
CA LEU A 447 -27.11 13.84 -22.45
C LEU A 447 -25.75 13.61 -21.78
N GLY A 448 -25.28 12.37 -21.76
CA GLY A 448 -23.97 12.03 -21.21
C GLY A 448 -22.85 12.76 -21.94
N PHE A 449 -21.65 12.86 -21.34
CA PHE A 449 -20.50 13.55 -21.95
C PHE A 449 -20.22 13.08 -23.39
N PHE A 450 -20.31 11.77 -23.66
CA PHE A 450 -20.13 11.22 -25.01
C PHE A 450 -21.30 11.54 -25.95
N GLU A 451 -22.53 11.50 -25.46
CA GLU A 451 -23.72 11.86 -26.25
C GLU A 451 -23.72 13.35 -26.60
N GLN A 452 -23.26 14.21 -25.69
CA GLN A 452 -22.99 15.62 -26.00
C GLN A 452 -21.97 15.73 -27.11
N GLY A 453 -20.87 14.96 -27.07
CA GLY A 453 -19.88 14.91 -28.15
C GLY A 453 -20.50 14.51 -29.50
N PHE A 454 -21.34 13.48 -29.52
CA PHE A 454 -22.06 13.06 -30.73
C PHE A 454 -23.02 14.13 -31.25
N VAL A 455 -23.80 14.74 -30.38
CA VAL A 455 -24.76 15.80 -30.75
C VAL A 455 -24.03 17.03 -31.27
N LEU A 456 -22.92 17.44 -30.64
CA LEU A 456 -22.11 18.56 -31.07
C LEU A 456 -21.45 18.28 -32.42
N GLY A 457 -20.88 17.08 -32.61
CA GLY A 457 -20.32 16.65 -33.87
C GLY A 457 -21.36 16.58 -34.99
N ALA A 458 -22.52 15.96 -34.73
CA ALA A 458 -23.63 15.89 -35.67
C ALA A 458 -24.17 17.28 -36.02
N SER A 459 -24.32 18.17 -35.03
CA SER A 459 -24.73 19.56 -35.25
C SER A 459 -23.74 20.32 -36.14
N LEU A 460 -22.44 20.10 -35.96
CA LEU A 460 -21.39 20.75 -36.74
C LEU A 460 -21.34 20.25 -38.18
N ILE A 461 -21.61 18.95 -38.40
CA ILE A 461 -21.71 18.37 -39.75
C ILE A 461 -22.98 18.87 -40.44
N MET A 462 -24.12 18.84 -39.74
CA MET A 462 -25.41 19.24 -40.29
C MET A 462 -25.46 20.73 -40.63
N SER A 463 -24.74 21.59 -39.89
CA SER A 463 -24.66 23.02 -40.21
C SER A 463 -23.96 23.31 -41.53
N VAL A 464 -23.13 22.40 -42.05
CA VAL A 464 -22.48 22.52 -43.36
C VAL A 464 -23.29 21.82 -44.45
N VAL A 465 -23.80 20.61 -44.16
CA VAL A 465 -24.49 19.78 -45.14
C VAL A 465 -25.86 20.36 -45.52
N LEU A 466 -26.66 20.83 -44.55
CA LEU A 466 -28.01 21.34 -44.83
C LEU A 466 -28.00 22.58 -45.74
N PRO A 467 -27.18 23.63 -45.50
CA PRO A 467 -27.13 24.78 -46.41
C PRO A 467 -26.59 24.41 -47.78
N SER A 468 -25.62 23.50 -47.86
CA SER A 468 -25.05 23.03 -49.14
C SER A 468 -26.09 22.29 -49.98
N LEU A 469 -26.89 21.42 -49.36
CA LEU A 469 -27.99 20.73 -50.02
C LEU A 469 -29.11 21.70 -50.41
N ALA A 470 -29.50 22.62 -49.52
CA ALA A 470 -30.52 23.63 -49.81
C ALA A 470 -30.11 24.56 -50.97
N TYR A 471 -28.84 24.97 -51.01
CA TYR A 471 -28.29 25.77 -52.10
C TYR A 471 -28.21 24.98 -53.41
N GLY A 472 -27.79 23.71 -53.33
CA GLY A 472 -27.75 22.80 -54.48
C GLY A 472 -29.13 22.53 -55.08
N THR A 473 -30.15 22.28 -54.25
CA THR A 473 -31.53 22.09 -54.69
C THR A 473 -32.13 23.39 -55.23
N TRP A 474 -31.82 24.54 -54.63
CA TRP A 474 -32.25 25.84 -55.15
C TRP A 474 -31.67 26.14 -56.54
N ILE A 475 -30.36 25.91 -56.75
CA ILE A 475 -29.72 26.06 -58.07
C ILE A 475 -30.30 25.07 -59.08
N GLY A 476 -30.44 23.80 -58.69
CA GLY A 476 -31.00 22.76 -59.55
C GLY A 476 -32.42 23.09 -59.99
N GLY A 477 -33.28 23.50 -59.03
CA GLY A 477 -34.64 23.93 -59.29
C GLY A 477 -34.71 25.16 -60.19
N ARG A 478 -33.85 26.16 -59.97
CA ARG A 478 -33.79 27.36 -60.82
C ARG A 478 -33.39 27.03 -62.26
N ARG A 479 -32.36 26.20 -62.46
CA ARG A 479 -31.95 25.75 -63.80
C ARG A 479 -33.03 24.93 -64.50
N MET A 480 -33.77 24.09 -63.76
CA MET A 480 -34.86 23.30 -64.32
C MET A 480 -36.05 24.18 -64.73
N PHE A 481 -36.36 25.21 -63.93
CA PHE A 481 -37.38 26.20 -64.25
C PHE A 481 -37.02 27.04 -65.48
N ASP A 482 -35.76 27.50 -65.57
CA ASP A 482 -35.25 28.22 -66.74
C ASP A 482 -35.26 27.34 -68.01
N TYR A 483 -35.01 26.04 -67.88
CA TYR A 483 -35.09 25.08 -68.99
C TYR A 483 -36.54 24.85 -69.45
N MET A 484 -37.49 24.68 -68.51
CA MET A 484 -38.91 24.53 -68.83
C MET A 484 -39.52 25.77 -69.49
N LEU A 485 -39.07 26.97 -69.13
CA LEU A 485 -39.50 28.21 -69.78
C LEU A 485 -38.97 28.32 -71.22
N LYS A 486 -37.78 27.78 -71.50
CA LYS A 486 -37.19 27.75 -72.85
C LYS A 486 -37.84 26.74 -73.80
N THR A 487 -38.45 25.67 -73.28
CA THR A 487 -39.13 24.65 -74.11
C THR A 487 -40.61 24.94 -74.36
N ARG A 488 -41.13 26.07 -73.84
CA ARG A 488 -42.53 26.49 -73.97
C ARG A 488 -42.75 27.73 -74.86
N GLY A 489 -41.67 28.28 -75.42
CA GLY A 489 -41.69 29.24 -76.54
C GLY A 489 -41.30 28.53 -77.82
#